data_AF-A0A943BA58-F1
#
_entry.id   AF-A0A943BA58-F1
#
_cell.length_a   1.000
_cell.length_b   1.000
_cell.length_c   1.000
_cell.angle_alpha   90.00
_cell.angle_beta   90.00
_cell.angle_gamma   90.00
#
_symmetry.space_group_name_H-M   'P 1'
#
loop_
_entity.id
_entity.type
_entity.pdbx_description
1 polymer ?
#
loop_
_entity_poly.entity_id
_entity_poly.type
_entity_poly.pdbx_seq_one_letter_code
_entity_poly.pdbx_strand_id
1 'polypeptide(L)'
;MSENMNYKINFDEIASDFKYKEGGGLTHSQGNRYKLFPFVANDTTLFTDFSGVVGAFSRLISGKSLNESFDSEKFLENVADKIGEYEGDNSKETFRDIIRTMFLEEEKLVDFNIKTMNYIDSTSADEKIAKFIYSNMFSEDIKELVAKYYESNEENILYKIVLESLPELKSKKVNISEGVKYVEYVKELFIKDLTFIIQNEDLYKNSLKRVLEYYYMFYISQLTLKLSKFEKVDLNSVEPLYYTLSWESTSKNRTAYKFGWDLLKNSVSEIFAHAVTLELLNHHNLDKQIGYLDLFEIFNIMDEELAKDEINKLLESYKRQIIDVDWSGIKYSNKDSGNEAFNLVYKLFESVSYQFDNSARSRANEAYKNWYIKFVQANFGKRRGALGYNLNLTEEDIILMTKLCINNNEKLKLNTLFKELELRGMYFDRDSKEKIVQLYEKLSLLEKKSDSGDAQYVRSIL
;
A
#
# COMPACT_ATOMS: atom_id res chain seq x y z
N MET A 1 15.93 24.15 21.62
CA MET A 1 15.04 24.69 22.66
C MET A 1 14.20 23.53 23.14
N SER A 2 14.55 22.97 24.30
CA SER A 2 13.84 21.88 24.96
C SER A 2 12.65 22.48 25.71
N GLU A 3 11.54 22.70 25.00
CA GLU A 3 10.26 22.80 25.70
C GLU A 3 9.99 21.44 26.33
N ASN A 4 9.67 21.42 27.62
CA ASN A 4 9.23 20.22 28.34
C ASN A 4 8.02 19.62 27.61
N MET A 5 8.26 18.69 26.68
CA MET A 5 7.19 17.89 26.08
C MET A 5 6.65 16.97 27.17
N ASN A 6 5.56 17.39 27.79
CA ASN A 6 4.87 16.60 28.80
C ASN A 6 3.81 15.75 28.09
N TYR A 7 4.17 14.52 27.74
CA TYR A 7 3.23 13.55 27.19
C TYR A 7 2.22 13.13 28.26
N LYS A 8 0.93 13.29 27.95
CA LYS A 8 -0.14 12.95 28.89
C LYS A 8 -1.31 12.30 28.15
N ILE A 9 -1.75 11.16 28.64
CA ILE A 9 -2.85 10.41 28.04
C ILE A 9 -4.19 11.04 28.41
N ASN A 10 -5.07 11.14 27.41
CA ASN A 10 -6.45 11.56 27.60
C ASN A 10 -7.34 10.31 27.80
N PHE A 11 -7.45 9.89 29.06
CA PHE A 11 -8.23 8.70 29.45
C PHE A 11 -9.73 8.85 29.17
N ASP A 12 -10.27 10.07 29.24
CA ASP A 12 -11.69 10.32 28.97
C ASP A 12 -12.01 10.11 27.49
N GLU A 13 -11.13 10.57 26.60
CA GLU A 13 -11.25 10.29 25.17
C GLU A 13 -11.09 8.80 24.86
N ILE A 14 -10.14 8.10 25.48
CA ILE A 14 -10.02 6.64 25.34
C ILE A 14 -11.32 5.96 25.75
N ALA A 15 -11.87 6.30 26.92
CA ALA A 15 -13.10 5.70 27.42
C ALA A 15 -14.30 5.94 26.48
N SER A 16 -14.37 7.14 25.89
CA SER A 16 -15.38 7.49 24.89
C SER A 16 -15.21 6.69 23.59
N ASP A 17 -14.03 6.76 22.96
CA ASP A 17 -13.77 6.19 21.64
C ASP A 17 -13.77 4.66 21.65
N PHE A 18 -13.22 4.06 22.71
CA PHE A 18 -13.25 2.60 22.93
C PHE A 18 -14.55 2.15 23.61
N LYS A 19 -15.51 3.05 23.87
CA LYS A 19 -16.84 2.73 24.42
C LYS A 19 -16.77 1.86 25.67
N TYR A 20 -16.00 2.31 26.66
CA TYR A 20 -15.87 1.62 27.95
C TYR A 20 -17.24 1.50 28.64
N LYS A 21 -17.49 0.35 29.26
CA LYS A 21 -18.76 0.05 29.93
C LYS A 21 -18.59 0.01 31.45
N GLU A 22 -19.65 0.41 32.16
CA GLU A 22 -19.74 0.18 33.61
C GLU A 22 -19.74 -1.33 33.89
N GLY A 23 -18.81 -1.78 34.75
CA GLY A 23 -18.62 -3.22 35.05
C GLY A 23 -17.64 -3.94 34.13
N GLY A 24 -17.03 -3.24 33.16
CA GLY A 24 -16.03 -3.78 32.25
C GLY A 24 -16.58 -4.11 30.87
N GLY A 25 -15.74 -3.89 29.86
CA GLY A 25 -16.01 -4.14 28.45
C GLY A 25 -15.64 -2.93 27.60
N LEU A 26 -15.03 -3.18 26.45
CA LEU A 26 -14.70 -2.15 25.46
C LEU A 26 -15.00 -2.63 24.04
N THR A 27 -15.09 -1.67 23.12
CA THR A 27 -15.07 -1.91 21.67
C THR A 27 -13.77 -1.35 21.13
N HIS A 28 -12.89 -2.21 20.58
CA HIS A 28 -11.68 -1.71 19.93
C HIS A 28 -12.05 -0.78 18.78
N SER A 29 -11.61 0.47 18.88
CA SER A 29 -11.49 1.39 17.76
C SER A 29 -10.05 1.38 17.26
N GLN A 30 -9.86 1.65 15.97
CA GLN A 30 -8.55 1.91 15.38
C GLN A 30 -8.70 2.89 14.22
N GLY A 31 -7.72 3.76 14.04
CA GLY A 31 -7.70 4.74 12.96
C GLY A 31 -8.56 5.98 13.23
N ASN A 32 -8.89 6.28 14.49
CA ASN A 32 -9.48 7.57 14.86
C ASN A 32 -8.36 8.61 15.06
N ARG A 33 -7.45 8.33 16.01
CA ARG A 33 -6.27 9.15 16.32
C ARG A 33 -5.05 8.74 15.52
N TYR A 34 -4.88 7.46 15.22
CA TYR A 34 -3.68 6.95 14.55
C TYR A 34 -4.01 5.95 13.43
N LYS A 35 -4.12 6.45 12.20
CA LYS A 35 -4.55 5.67 11.04
C LYS A 35 -3.39 4.92 10.36
N LEU A 36 -3.02 3.79 10.96
CA LEU A 36 -1.87 2.99 10.54
C LEU A 36 -2.09 2.19 9.24
N PHE A 37 -3.25 1.54 9.13
CA PHE A 37 -3.61 0.70 7.99
C PHE A 37 -5.04 1.02 7.52
N PRO A 38 -5.38 0.73 6.25
CA PRO A 38 -6.75 0.89 5.76
C PRO A 38 -7.67 -0.30 6.13
N PHE A 39 -7.26 -1.16 7.06
CA PHE A 39 -7.95 -2.41 7.38
C PHE A 39 -9.07 -2.20 8.39
N VAL A 40 -10.03 -3.12 8.34
CA VAL A 40 -11.12 -3.22 9.29
C VAL A 40 -11.16 -4.62 9.86
N ALA A 41 -11.69 -4.77 11.07
CA ALA A 41 -11.83 -6.06 11.74
C ALA A 41 -13.04 -6.87 11.20
N ASN A 42 -13.17 -6.96 9.86
CA ASN A 42 -14.10 -7.81 9.13
C ASN A 42 -13.44 -8.23 7.81
N ASP A 43 -13.81 -9.39 7.25
CA ASP A 43 -13.21 -9.96 6.04
C ASP A 43 -14.25 -10.20 4.91
N THR A 44 -15.42 -9.57 5.01
CA THR A 44 -16.49 -9.70 4.02
C THR A 44 -16.25 -8.89 2.75
N THR A 45 -15.34 -7.92 2.80
CA THR A 45 -15.05 -6.95 1.72
C THR A 45 -13.56 -6.92 1.36
N LEU A 46 -12.88 -8.05 1.56
CA LEU A 46 -11.48 -8.18 1.17
C LEU A 46 -11.29 -7.82 -0.30
N PHE A 47 -10.33 -6.96 -0.59
CA PHE A 47 -9.90 -6.69 -1.95
C PHE A 47 -8.66 -7.52 -2.25
N THR A 48 -8.62 -8.06 -3.46
CA THR A 48 -7.41 -8.64 -4.04
C THR A 48 -7.10 -8.07 -5.40
N ASP A 49 -8.05 -7.38 -6.04
CA ASP A 49 -7.89 -6.80 -7.37
C ASP A 49 -7.86 -5.27 -7.27
N PHE A 50 -6.92 -4.63 -7.96
CA PHE A 50 -6.74 -3.18 -7.94
C PHE A 50 -7.45 -2.44 -9.07
N SER A 51 -8.23 -3.12 -9.91
CA SER A 51 -8.94 -2.46 -11.02
C SER A 51 -9.81 -1.30 -10.50
N GLY A 52 -10.62 -1.52 -9.46
CA GLY A 52 -11.40 -0.45 -8.84
C GLY A 52 -10.55 0.59 -8.11
N VAL A 53 -9.39 0.18 -7.54
CA VAL A 53 -8.44 1.09 -6.87
C VAL A 53 -7.83 2.08 -7.87
N VAL A 54 -7.52 1.63 -9.10
CA VAL A 54 -7.03 2.49 -10.19
C VAL A 54 -8.02 3.62 -10.46
N GLY A 55 -9.30 3.31 -10.61
CA GLY A 55 -10.32 4.33 -10.86
C GLY A 55 -10.45 5.34 -9.72
N ALA A 56 -10.52 4.85 -8.48
CA ALA A 56 -10.58 5.71 -7.32
C ALA A 56 -9.31 6.56 -7.15
N PHE A 57 -8.13 6.01 -7.39
CA PHE A 57 -6.85 6.72 -7.30
C PHE A 57 -6.73 7.79 -8.39
N SER A 58 -7.07 7.45 -9.64
CA SER A 58 -7.13 8.36 -10.79
C SER A 58 -7.99 9.58 -10.48
N ARG A 59 -9.19 9.36 -9.92
CA ARG A 59 -10.09 10.46 -9.51
C ARG A 59 -9.49 11.33 -8.40
N LEU A 60 -8.81 10.73 -7.42
CA LEU A 60 -8.17 11.49 -6.35
C LEU A 60 -7.04 12.39 -6.86
N ILE A 61 -6.13 11.86 -7.70
CA ILE A 61 -4.98 12.62 -8.22
C ILE A 61 -5.38 13.70 -9.23
N SER A 62 -6.48 13.49 -9.97
CA SER A 62 -7.04 14.47 -10.90
C SER A 62 -8.05 15.43 -10.27
N GLY A 63 -8.36 15.27 -8.97
CA GLY A 63 -9.34 16.12 -8.27
C GLY A 63 -10.77 15.98 -8.81
N LYS A 64 -11.14 14.79 -9.27
CA LYS A 64 -12.45 14.47 -9.86
C LYS A 64 -13.29 13.57 -8.96
N SER A 65 -14.58 13.51 -9.24
CA SER A 65 -15.50 12.53 -8.66
C SER A 65 -16.55 12.07 -9.66
N LEU A 66 -16.88 10.78 -9.62
CA LEU A 66 -17.93 10.18 -10.42
C LEU A 66 -19.30 10.55 -9.83
N ASN A 67 -20.24 11.00 -10.67
CA ASN A 67 -21.60 11.34 -10.25
C ASN A 67 -22.57 10.17 -10.39
N GLU A 68 -22.45 9.47 -11.50
CA GLU A 68 -23.24 8.31 -11.88
C GLU A 68 -22.27 7.24 -12.39
N SER A 69 -22.60 5.96 -12.17
CA SER A 69 -21.86 4.86 -12.76
C SER A 69 -21.86 4.98 -14.29
N PHE A 70 -20.81 4.50 -14.93
CA PHE A 70 -20.77 4.43 -16.39
C PHE A 70 -21.89 3.52 -16.90
N ASP A 71 -22.64 4.00 -17.90
CA ASP A 71 -23.72 3.26 -18.56
C ASP A 71 -23.36 3.16 -20.05
N SER A 72 -23.13 1.93 -20.52
CA SER A 72 -22.64 1.66 -21.86
C SER A 72 -23.65 2.05 -22.95
N GLU A 73 -24.94 1.79 -22.76
CA GLU A 73 -25.97 2.11 -23.73
C GLU A 73 -26.21 3.62 -23.82
N LYS A 74 -26.28 4.31 -22.67
CA LYS A 74 -26.35 5.78 -22.63
C LYS A 74 -25.12 6.40 -23.29
N PHE A 75 -23.93 5.84 -23.05
CA PHE A 75 -22.70 6.28 -23.69
C PHE A 75 -22.73 6.09 -25.22
N LEU A 76 -23.16 4.92 -25.71
CA LEU A 76 -23.25 4.63 -27.14
C LEU A 76 -24.21 5.59 -27.85
N GLU A 77 -25.37 5.87 -27.25
CA GLU A 77 -26.32 6.86 -27.80
C GLU A 77 -25.72 8.27 -27.77
N ASN A 78 -25.08 8.69 -26.67
CA ASN A 78 -24.43 10.01 -26.60
C ASN A 78 -23.36 10.19 -27.69
N VAL A 79 -22.54 9.16 -27.95
CA VAL A 79 -21.52 9.20 -29.00
C VAL A 79 -22.16 9.26 -30.39
N ALA A 80 -23.23 8.50 -30.62
CA ALA A 80 -23.93 8.50 -31.90
C ALA A 80 -24.64 9.84 -32.17
N ASP A 81 -25.23 10.46 -31.15
CA ASP A 81 -25.93 11.74 -31.27
C ASP A 81 -24.99 12.93 -31.53
N LYS A 82 -23.67 12.76 -31.32
CA LYS A 82 -22.67 13.75 -31.75
C LYS A 82 -22.44 13.77 -33.26
N ILE A 83 -22.84 12.73 -33.98
CA ILE A 83 -22.72 12.67 -35.43
C ILE A 83 -23.96 13.33 -36.04
N GLY A 84 -23.75 14.38 -36.82
CA GLY A 84 -24.85 15.20 -37.34
C GLY A 84 -25.74 14.46 -38.35
N GLU A 85 -25.15 13.75 -39.31
CA GLU A 85 -25.88 13.04 -40.35
C GLU A 85 -25.27 11.66 -40.64
N TYR A 86 -26.12 10.68 -40.89
CA TYR A 86 -25.74 9.31 -41.26
C TYR A 86 -26.26 9.01 -42.67
N GLU A 87 -25.40 8.45 -43.53
CA GLU A 87 -25.79 8.03 -44.87
C GLU A 87 -26.31 6.58 -44.85
N GLY A 88 -27.63 6.39 -44.96
CA GLY A 88 -28.28 5.08 -45.06
C GLY A 88 -28.93 4.59 -43.76
N ASP A 89 -29.98 3.79 -43.90
CA ASP A 89 -30.90 3.44 -42.81
C ASP A 89 -30.25 2.72 -41.61
N ASN A 90 -29.14 2.00 -41.83
CA ASN A 90 -28.46 1.20 -40.79
C ASN A 90 -27.11 1.79 -40.33
N SER A 91 -26.75 2.98 -40.81
CA SER A 91 -25.41 3.54 -40.57
C SER A 91 -25.20 4.01 -39.14
N LYS A 92 -26.26 4.51 -38.47
CA LYS A 92 -26.20 4.84 -37.02
C LYS A 92 -25.89 3.60 -36.19
N GLU A 93 -26.59 2.50 -36.46
CA GLU A 93 -26.43 1.26 -35.71
C GLU A 93 -25.07 0.60 -35.98
N THR A 94 -24.62 0.60 -37.23
CA THR A 94 -23.27 0.12 -37.59
C THR A 94 -22.18 0.93 -36.88
N PHE A 95 -22.35 2.25 -36.78
CA PHE A 95 -21.42 3.10 -36.04
C PHE A 95 -21.41 2.77 -34.54
N ARG A 96 -22.58 2.56 -33.92
CA ARG A 96 -22.67 2.11 -32.52
C ARG A 96 -21.93 0.80 -32.30
N ASP A 97 -22.07 -0.16 -33.21
CA ASP A 97 -21.34 -1.44 -33.12
C ASP A 97 -19.82 -1.27 -33.22
N ILE A 98 -19.35 -0.33 -34.05
CA ILE A 98 -17.93 0.04 -34.12
C ILE A 98 -17.47 0.63 -32.78
N ILE A 99 -18.20 1.59 -32.22
CA ILE A 99 -17.85 2.21 -30.93
C ILE A 99 -17.84 1.17 -29.81
N ARG A 100 -18.87 0.31 -29.76
CA ARG A 100 -18.96 -0.79 -28.79
C ARG A 100 -17.74 -1.70 -28.89
N THR A 101 -17.37 -2.12 -30.10
CA THR A 101 -16.22 -3.02 -30.32
C THR A 101 -14.88 -2.38 -29.98
N MET A 102 -14.71 -1.08 -30.23
CA MET A 102 -13.43 -0.39 -30.04
C MET A 102 -13.21 0.12 -28.61
N PHE A 103 -14.27 0.52 -27.91
CA PHE A 103 -14.17 1.26 -26.66
C PHE A 103 -14.79 0.54 -25.47
N LEU A 104 -15.49 -0.57 -25.68
CA LEU A 104 -16.09 -1.36 -24.62
C LEU A 104 -15.57 -2.79 -24.60
N GLU A 105 -15.27 -3.28 -23.40
CA GLU A 105 -14.99 -4.69 -23.11
C GLU A 105 -15.86 -5.11 -21.92
N GLU A 106 -16.69 -6.14 -22.10
CA GLU A 106 -17.67 -6.58 -21.07
C GLU A 106 -18.53 -5.42 -20.52
N GLU A 107 -19.03 -4.54 -21.40
CA GLU A 107 -19.82 -3.34 -21.08
C GLU A 107 -19.05 -2.26 -20.28
N LYS A 108 -17.73 -2.37 -20.14
CA LYS A 108 -16.88 -1.37 -19.47
C LYS A 108 -16.00 -0.64 -20.46
N LEU A 109 -15.73 0.63 -20.15
CA LEU A 109 -14.84 1.47 -20.96
C LEU A 109 -13.40 0.94 -20.92
N VAL A 110 -12.81 0.75 -22.10
CA VAL A 110 -11.40 0.35 -22.26
C VAL A 110 -10.48 1.53 -21.94
N ASP A 111 -9.29 1.25 -21.42
CA ASP A 111 -8.25 2.26 -21.14
C ASP A 111 -7.51 2.71 -22.41
N PHE A 112 -8.22 3.35 -23.34
CA PHE A 112 -7.63 3.89 -24.56
C PHE A 112 -6.95 5.25 -24.34
N ASN A 113 -7.37 6.02 -23.32
CA ASN A 113 -6.80 7.32 -22.96
C ASN A 113 -6.71 7.45 -21.42
N ILE A 114 -5.70 8.14 -20.87
CA ILE A 114 -5.55 8.31 -19.40
C ILE A 114 -6.85 8.76 -18.69
N LYS A 115 -7.66 9.60 -19.35
CA LYS A 115 -8.91 10.13 -18.77
C LYS A 115 -9.97 9.07 -18.53
N THR A 116 -9.96 7.96 -19.27
CA THR A 116 -10.96 6.88 -19.15
C THR A 116 -10.86 6.19 -17.80
N MET A 117 -9.67 6.17 -17.19
CA MET A 117 -9.47 5.60 -15.86
C MET A 117 -10.36 6.22 -14.80
N ASN A 118 -10.75 7.50 -14.94
CA ASN A 118 -11.66 8.15 -14.01
C ASN A 118 -13.07 7.54 -13.98
N TYR A 119 -13.44 6.77 -15.02
CA TYR A 119 -14.75 6.13 -15.18
C TYR A 119 -14.76 4.67 -14.74
N ILE A 120 -13.62 4.13 -14.28
CA ILE A 120 -13.58 2.79 -13.70
C ILE A 120 -14.34 2.80 -12.36
N ASP A 121 -15.35 1.93 -12.25
CA ASP A 121 -16.14 1.77 -11.05
C ASP A 121 -15.29 1.31 -9.86
N SER A 122 -15.66 1.77 -8.67
CA SER A 122 -14.94 1.45 -7.43
C SER A 122 -15.91 1.12 -6.32
N THR A 123 -15.63 0.06 -5.57
CA THR A 123 -16.33 -0.25 -4.33
C THR A 123 -15.88 0.66 -3.19
N SER A 124 -16.57 0.59 -2.05
CA SER A 124 -16.17 1.31 -0.85
C SER A 124 -14.81 0.84 -0.28
N ALA A 125 -14.44 -0.43 -0.51
CA ALA A 125 -13.14 -0.97 -0.17
C ALA A 125 -12.06 -0.35 -1.08
N ASP A 126 -12.29 -0.32 -2.40
CA ASP A 126 -11.35 0.28 -3.36
C ASP A 126 -11.07 1.75 -3.05
N GLU A 127 -12.12 2.53 -2.79
CA GLU A 127 -11.97 3.93 -2.40
C GLU A 127 -11.15 4.11 -1.12
N LYS A 128 -11.30 3.21 -0.15
CA LYS A 128 -10.55 3.27 1.10
C LYS A 128 -9.05 3.06 0.87
N ILE A 129 -8.71 2.14 -0.03
CA ILE A 129 -7.32 1.85 -0.41
C ILE A 129 -6.73 2.95 -1.26
N ALA A 130 -7.46 3.45 -2.26
CA ALA A 130 -7.02 4.58 -3.05
C ALA A 130 -6.76 5.82 -2.18
N LYS A 131 -7.65 6.12 -1.22
CA LYS A 131 -7.44 7.19 -0.23
C LYS A 131 -6.18 6.94 0.61
N PHE A 132 -5.96 5.70 1.05
CA PHE A 132 -4.77 5.36 1.82
C PHE A 132 -3.47 5.55 1.03
N ILE A 133 -3.42 5.04 -0.21
CA ILE A 133 -2.28 5.21 -1.14
C ILE A 133 -2.03 6.71 -1.36
N TYR A 134 -3.09 7.48 -1.65
CA TYR A 134 -2.97 8.91 -1.84
C TYR A 134 -2.41 9.61 -0.59
N SER A 135 -3.00 9.38 0.59
CA SER A 135 -2.59 10.05 1.83
C SER A 135 -1.14 9.77 2.24
N ASN A 136 -0.65 8.56 1.97
CA ASN A 136 0.66 8.13 2.46
C ASN A 136 1.76 8.15 1.40
N MET A 137 1.43 8.13 0.10
CA MET A 137 2.42 8.03 -0.97
C MET A 137 2.29 9.08 -2.06
N PHE A 138 1.13 9.73 -2.26
CA PHE A 138 1.01 10.81 -3.24
C PHE A 138 1.56 12.14 -2.67
N SER A 139 2.08 13.00 -3.53
CA SER A 139 2.60 14.33 -3.17
C SER A 139 1.89 15.39 -4.01
N GLU A 140 1.50 16.48 -3.37
CA GLU A 140 0.89 17.62 -4.05
C GLU A 140 1.87 18.29 -5.04
N ASP A 141 3.19 18.09 -4.88
CA ASP A 141 4.21 18.66 -5.77
C ASP A 141 4.08 18.19 -7.23
N ILE A 142 3.52 16.99 -7.46
CA ILE A 142 3.34 16.44 -8.82
C ILE A 142 1.94 16.69 -9.38
N LYS A 143 1.09 17.44 -8.67
CA LYS A 143 -0.31 17.65 -9.07
C LYS A 143 -0.46 18.44 -10.37
N GLU A 144 0.39 19.45 -10.58
CA GLU A 144 0.42 20.19 -11.84
C GLU A 144 0.82 19.30 -13.02
N LEU A 145 1.78 18.38 -12.80
CA LEU A 145 2.17 17.39 -13.79
C LEU A 145 1.00 16.45 -14.11
N VAL A 146 0.32 15.94 -13.08
CA VAL A 146 -0.87 15.08 -13.26
C VAL A 146 -1.94 15.81 -14.06
N ALA A 147 -2.27 17.05 -13.68
CA ALA A 147 -3.26 17.87 -14.38
C ALA A 147 -2.90 18.04 -15.85
N LYS A 148 -1.63 18.33 -16.18
CA LYS A 148 -1.15 18.45 -17.57
C LYS A 148 -1.50 17.23 -18.43
N TYR A 149 -1.38 16.01 -17.90
CA TYR A 149 -1.68 14.78 -18.65
C TYR A 149 -3.17 14.42 -18.64
N TYR A 150 -3.88 14.64 -17.54
CA TYR A 150 -5.32 14.39 -17.46
C TYR A 150 -6.17 15.44 -18.20
N GLU A 151 -5.61 16.61 -18.50
CA GLU A 151 -6.29 17.71 -19.20
C GLU A 151 -5.74 17.92 -20.62
N SER A 152 -4.83 17.07 -21.10
CA SER A 152 -4.27 17.16 -22.45
C SER A 152 -5.37 17.06 -23.52
N ASN A 153 -5.21 17.78 -24.63
CA ASN A 153 -6.14 17.66 -25.75
C ASN A 153 -5.87 16.38 -26.53
N GLU A 154 -6.94 15.72 -26.98
CA GLU A 154 -6.86 14.54 -27.83
C GLU A 154 -6.86 14.97 -29.31
N GLU A 155 -5.84 14.52 -30.05
CA GLU A 155 -5.67 14.83 -31.48
C GLU A 155 -6.49 13.88 -32.35
N ASN A 156 -6.67 12.64 -31.92
CA ASN A 156 -7.49 11.67 -32.64
C ASN A 156 -8.97 12.08 -32.57
N ILE A 157 -9.56 12.40 -33.72
CA ILE A 157 -10.94 12.89 -33.81
C ILE A 157 -11.94 11.90 -33.21
N LEU A 158 -11.77 10.60 -33.45
CA LEU A 158 -12.67 9.58 -32.91
C LEU A 158 -12.57 9.53 -31.38
N TYR A 159 -11.35 9.50 -30.85
CA TYR A 159 -11.13 9.49 -29.39
C TYR A 159 -11.66 10.77 -28.75
N LYS A 160 -11.48 11.91 -29.41
CA LYS A 160 -12.01 13.20 -28.96
C LYS A 160 -13.54 13.17 -28.88
N ILE A 161 -14.24 12.73 -29.93
CA ILE A 161 -15.71 12.61 -29.94
C ILE A 161 -16.17 11.69 -28.80
N VAL A 162 -15.49 10.55 -28.63
CA VAL A 162 -15.80 9.58 -27.57
C VAL A 162 -15.60 10.19 -26.18
N LEU A 163 -14.44 10.80 -25.91
CA LEU A 163 -14.11 11.41 -24.62
C LEU A 163 -15.10 12.52 -24.25
N GLU A 164 -15.46 13.37 -25.21
CA GLU A 164 -16.42 14.45 -24.97
C GLU A 164 -17.88 13.95 -24.85
N SER A 165 -18.14 12.67 -25.09
CA SER A 165 -19.46 12.03 -24.90
C SER A 165 -19.57 11.29 -23.56
N LEU A 166 -18.48 11.21 -22.81
CA LEU A 166 -18.46 10.61 -21.48
C LEU A 166 -19.19 11.51 -20.46
N PRO A 167 -19.75 10.93 -19.39
CA PRO A 167 -20.41 11.68 -18.32
C PRO A 167 -19.50 12.76 -17.71
N GLU A 168 -20.07 13.92 -17.37
CA GLU A 168 -19.29 15.00 -16.78
C GLU A 168 -18.83 14.65 -15.35
N LEU A 169 -17.53 14.78 -15.11
CA LEU A 169 -16.91 14.59 -13.80
C LEU A 169 -16.93 15.89 -13.00
N LYS A 170 -17.40 15.83 -11.75
CA LYS A 170 -17.35 16.98 -10.84
C LYS A 170 -15.93 17.19 -10.30
N SER A 171 -15.56 18.45 -10.14
CA SER A 171 -14.37 18.82 -9.37
C SER A 171 -14.61 18.59 -7.89
N LYS A 172 -13.70 17.88 -7.23
CA LYS A 172 -13.74 17.58 -5.81
C LYS A 172 -12.40 17.89 -5.18
N LYS A 173 -12.37 18.87 -4.27
CA LYS A 173 -11.22 19.08 -3.40
C LYS A 173 -11.08 17.89 -2.45
N VAL A 174 -9.90 17.30 -2.42
CA VAL A 174 -9.59 16.21 -1.51
C VAL A 174 -8.99 16.82 -0.25
N ASN A 175 -9.73 16.78 0.87
CA ASN A 175 -9.21 17.17 2.18
C ASN A 175 -8.62 15.94 2.85
N ILE A 176 -7.36 15.99 3.26
CA ILE A 176 -6.63 14.79 3.69
C ILE A 176 -5.81 15.08 4.95
N SER A 177 -5.87 14.13 5.87
CA SER A 177 -5.00 14.05 7.05
C SER A 177 -3.59 13.61 6.67
N GLU A 178 -2.57 14.14 7.35
CA GLU A 178 -1.21 13.61 7.19
C GLU A 178 -1.17 12.09 7.38
N GLY A 179 -0.43 11.41 6.50
CA GLY A 179 -0.15 9.97 6.60
C GLY A 179 0.90 9.65 7.67
N VAL A 180 1.09 8.37 7.93
CA VAL A 180 2.04 7.87 8.94
C VAL A 180 3.47 7.91 8.39
N LYS A 181 4.39 8.57 9.10
CA LYS A 181 5.78 8.83 8.64
C LYS A 181 6.76 7.72 9.05
N TYR A 182 6.47 6.46 8.73
CA TYR A 182 7.35 5.32 9.04
C TYR A 182 8.24 4.87 7.88
N VAL A 183 7.82 5.16 6.64
CA VAL A 183 8.43 4.59 5.43
C VAL A 183 8.48 5.65 4.32
N GLU A 184 8.94 6.87 4.65
CA GLU A 184 8.94 8.02 3.74
C GLU A 184 9.74 7.74 2.44
N TYR A 185 10.80 6.92 2.53
CA TYR A 185 11.57 6.47 1.36
C TYR A 185 10.71 5.72 0.32
N VAL A 186 9.63 5.04 0.74
CA VAL A 186 8.69 4.37 -0.17
C VAL A 186 7.88 5.40 -0.96
N LYS A 187 7.46 6.48 -0.29
CA LYS A 187 6.75 7.59 -0.91
C LYS A 187 7.64 8.30 -1.94
N GLU A 188 8.90 8.58 -1.61
CA GLU A 188 9.84 9.20 -2.55
C GLU A 188 10.00 8.36 -3.83
N LEU A 189 10.18 7.04 -3.68
CA LEU A 189 10.28 6.11 -4.80
C LEU A 189 8.97 6.02 -5.60
N PHE A 190 7.83 5.97 -4.93
CA PHE A 190 6.52 5.97 -5.59
C PHE A 190 6.32 7.23 -6.44
N ILE A 191 6.66 8.41 -5.91
CA ILE A 191 6.54 9.68 -6.65
C ILE A 191 7.47 9.71 -7.85
N LYS A 192 8.72 9.26 -7.68
CA LYS A 192 9.69 9.14 -8.78
C LYS A 192 9.16 8.24 -9.91
N ASP A 193 8.64 7.08 -9.56
CA ASP A 193 8.17 6.10 -10.54
C ASP A 193 6.84 6.52 -11.17
N LEU A 194 5.90 7.07 -10.39
CA LEU A 194 4.62 7.61 -10.88
C LEU A 194 4.85 8.77 -11.85
N THR A 195 5.78 9.67 -11.53
CA THR A 195 6.20 10.78 -12.41
C THR A 195 6.74 10.26 -13.74
N PHE A 196 7.52 9.18 -13.71
CA PHE A 196 8.06 8.59 -14.92
C PHE A 196 6.97 7.91 -15.77
N ILE A 197 6.11 7.09 -15.16
CA ILE A 197 5.09 6.38 -15.94
C ILE A 197 4.04 7.34 -16.52
N ILE A 198 3.59 8.36 -15.80
CA ILE A 198 2.56 9.29 -16.30
C ILE A 198 3.03 10.13 -17.50
N GLN A 199 4.35 10.28 -17.65
CA GLN A 199 4.94 10.99 -18.79
C GLN A 199 4.84 10.22 -20.11
N ASN A 200 4.54 8.92 -20.05
CA ASN A 200 4.34 8.05 -21.20
C ASN A 200 2.96 7.37 -21.08
N GLU A 201 2.01 7.81 -21.89
CA GLU A 201 0.61 7.38 -21.77
C GLU A 201 0.41 5.87 -21.89
N ASP A 202 1.04 5.21 -22.85
CA ASP A 202 0.90 3.76 -23.00
C ASP A 202 1.53 3.01 -21.83
N LEU A 203 2.68 3.46 -21.33
CA LEU A 203 3.28 2.88 -20.14
C LEU A 203 2.37 3.08 -18.91
N TYR A 204 1.80 4.27 -18.73
CA TYR A 204 0.88 4.56 -17.63
C TYR A 204 -0.34 3.65 -17.66
N LYS A 205 -1.04 3.58 -18.80
CA LYS A 205 -2.23 2.75 -19.00
C LYS A 205 -1.95 1.27 -18.71
N ASN A 206 -0.83 0.77 -19.19
CA ASN A 206 -0.49 -0.65 -19.06
C ASN A 206 0.13 -1.03 -17.69
N SER A 207 0.67 -0.08 -16.92
CA SER A 207 1.44 -0.40 -15.71
C SER A 207 0.88 0.17 -14.41
N LEU A 208 0.01 1.19 -14.44
CA LEU A 208 -0.45 1.88 -13.22
C LEU A 208 -1.03 0.90 -12.19
N LYS A 209 -1.91 -0.02 -12.63
CA LYS A 209 -2.49 -1.04 -11.75
C LYS A 209 -1.41 -1.81 -11.00
N ARG A 210 -0.41 -2.34 -11.74
CA ARG A 210 0.64 -3.17 -11.15
C ARG A 210 1.60 -2.37 -10.27
N VAL A 211 1.88 -1.12 -10.64
CA VAL A 211 2.64 -0.17 -9.81
C VAL A 211 1.92 0.09 -8.49
N LEU A 212 0.61 0.36 -8.51
CA LEU A 212 -0.19 0.56 -7.30
C LEU A 212 -0.21 -0.69 -6.42
N GLU A 213 -0.43 -1.88 -7.00
CA GLU A 213 -0.39 -3.15 -6.27
C GLU A 213 0.96 -3.38 -5.59
N TYR A 214 2.05 -3.16 -6.32
CA TYR A 214 3.39 -3.35 -5.81
C TYR A 214 3.73 -2.36 -4.70
N TYR A 215 3.51 -1.06 -4.92
CA TYR A 215 3.84 -0.05 -3.92
C TYR A 215 2.96 -0.16 -2.68
N TYR A 216 1.69 -0.56 -2.83
CA TYR A 216 0.86 -0.90 -1.68
C TYR A 216 1.44 -2.10 -0.90
N MET A 217 1.83 -3.18 -1.58
CA MET A 217 2.48 -4.34 -0.93
C MET A 217 3.79 -3.95 -0.25
N PHE A 218 4.63 -3.17 -0.93
CA PHE A 218 5.92 -2.74 -0.43
C PHE A 218 5.77 -1.85 0.80
N TYR A 219 4.90 -0.83 0.74
CA TYR A 219 4.59 0.05 1.85
C TYR A 219 4.14 -0.73 3.09
N ILE A 220 3.13 -1.60 2.93
CA ILE A 220 2.55 -2.34 4.07
C ILE A 220 3.57 -3.35 4.63
N SER A 221 4.36 -4.00 3.78
CA SER A 221 5.45 -4.89 4.22
C SER A 221 6.46 -4.16 5.09
N GLN A 222 6.96 -3.03 4.59
CA GLN A 222 7.96 -2.24 5.28
C GLN A 222 7.40 -1.70 6.59
N LEU A 223 6.22 -1.08 6.57
CA LEU A 223 5.55 -0.60 7.78
C LEU A 223 5.41 -1.71 8.83
N THR A 224 4.96 -2.89 8.43
CA THR A 224 4.80 -4.05 9.32
C THR A 224 6.13 -4.49 9.95
N LEU A 225 7.19 -4.63 9.16
CA LEU A 225 8.52 -5.00 9.66
C LEU A 225 9.09 -3.91 10.58
N LYS A 226 8.90 -2.63 10.24
CA LYS A 226 9.34 -1.49 11.05
C LYS A 226 8.64 -1.45 12.41
N LEU A 227 7.32 -1.67 12.45
CA LEU A 227 6.55 -1.72 13.71
C LEU A 227 7.03 -2.83 14.65
N SER A 228 7.42 -3.99 14.11
CA SER A 228 7.93 -5.11 14.91
C SER A 228 9.25 -4.81 15.65
N LYS A 229 9.96 -3.75 15.24
CA LYS A 229 11.20 -3.27 15.87
C LYS A 229 10.96 -2.19 16.94
N PHE A 230 9.73 -1.72 17.11
CA PHE A 230 9.36 -0.69 18.10
C PHE A 230 10.28 0.54 18.04
N GLU A 231 10.96 0.89 19.13
CA GLU A 231 11.86 2.03 19.25
C GLU A 231 13.23 1.79 18.61
N LYS A 232 13.61 0.53 18.37
CA LYS A 232 14.89 0.17 17.73
C LYS A 232 14.83 0.23 16.21
N VAL A 233 13.76 0.81 15.68
CA VAL A 233 13.51 0.93 14.25
C VAL A 233 14.47 1.94 13.62
N ASP A 234 15.02 1.58 12.47
CA ASP A 234 15.66 2.54 11.56
C ASP A 234 14.64 2.97 10.52
N LEU A 235 14.26 4.25 10.48
CA LEU A 235 13.24 4.75 9.54
C LEU A 235 13.83 5.08 8.14
N ASN A 236 15.15 5.06 7.98
CA ASN A 236 15.82 5.57 6.79
C ASN A 236 16.25 4.48 5.80
N SER A 237 16.22 3.20 6.21
CA SER A 237 16.65 2.09 5.38
C SER A 237 15.53 1.13 5.06
N VAL A 238 15.67 0.40 3.96
CA VAL A 238 14.76 -0.68 3.59
C VAL A 238 15.03 -1.90 4.46
N GLU A 239 13.98 -2.50 5.02
CA GLU A 239 14.06 -3.84 5.62
C GLU A 239 14.16 -4.88 4.50
N PRO A 240 15.24 -5.68 4.45
CA PRO A 240 15.42 -6.68 3.41
C PRO A 240 14.29 -7.70 3.39
N LEU A 241 13.61 -7.81 2.26
CA LEU A 241 12.57 -8.79 2.01
C LEU A 241 12.84 -9.49 0.69
N TYR A 242 13.02 -10.81 0.75
CA TYR A 242 13.47 -11.57 -0.40
C TYR A 242 12.31 -12.17 -1.20
N TYR A 243 12.46 -12.14 -2.53
CA TYR A 243 11.51 -12.69 -3.48
C TYR A 243 12.09 -13.89 -4.22
N THR A 244 11.21 -14.84 -4.52
CA THR A 244 11.47 -15.90 -5.50
C THR A 244 10.89 -15.52 -6.86
N LEU A 245 11.22 -16.27 -7.90
CA LEU A 245 10.76 -16.01 -9.26
C LEU A 245 9.79 -17.09 -9.75
N SER A 246 8.83 -16.71 -10.59
CA SER A 246 7.85 -17.66 -11.12
C SER A 246 8.49 -18.84 -11.85
N TRP A 247 9.62 -18.64 -12.52
CA TRP A 247 10.30 -19.62 -13.37
C TRP A 247 11.51 -20.29 -12.71
N GLU A 248 11.67 -20.18 -11.38
CA GLU A 248 12.73 -20.87 -10.65
C GLU A 248 12.17 -21.92 -9.67
N SER A 249 13.04 -22.85 -9.27
CA SER A 249 12.79 -23.79 -8.17
C SER A 249 13.22 -23.19 -6.82
N THR A 250 12.63 -23.66 -5.72
CA THR A 250 12.93 -23.16 -4.37
C THR A 250 12.94 -24.28 -3.33
N SER A 251 13.55 -24.02 -2.17
CA SER A 251 13.67 -24.96 -1.06
C SER A 251 13.69 -24.21 0.28
N LYS A 252 13.45 -24.91 1.40
CA LYS A 252 13.46 -24.32 2.76
C LYS A 252 14.79 -23.70 3.17
N ASN A 253 15.89 -24.10 2.52
CA ASN A 253 17.23 -23.64 2.86
C ASN A 253 17.59 -22.32 2.15
N ARG A 254 16.83 -21.89 1.14
CA ARG A 254 17.09 -20.65 0.43
C ARG A 254 16.86 -19.44 1.32
N THR A 255 17.75 -18.45 1.21
CA THR A 255 17.59 -17.14 1.84
C THR A 255 16.24 -16.53 1.45
N ALA A 256 15.85 -16.65 0.17
CA ALA A 256 14.57 -16.14 -0.31
C ALA A 256 13.33 -16.78 0.31
N TYR A 257 13.44 -18.00 0.84
CA TYR A 257 12.36 -18.64 1.58
C TYR A 257 12.25 -18.07 3.00
N LYS A 258 13.36 -18.11 3.74
CA LYS A 258 13.41 -17.75 5.18
C LYS A 258 13.16 -16.26 5.41
N PHE A 259 13.75 -15.40 4.57
CA PHE A 259 13.67 -13.94 4.68
C PHE A 259 12.67 -13.32 3.68
N GLY A 260 11.73 -14.13 3.18
CA GLY A 260 10.64 -13.70 2.33
C GLY A 260 9.30 -13.71 3.09
N TRP A 261 8.33 -14.48 2.57
CA TRP A 261 6.98 -14.55 3.15
C TRP A 261 6.97 -15.09 4.58
N ASP A 262 7.86 -16.04 4.92
CA ASP A 262 7.89 -16.65 6.25
C ASP A 262 8.20 -15.62 7.35
N LEU A 263 9.22 -14.77 7.13
CA LEU A 263 9.54 -13.63 7.98
C LEU A 263 8.37 -12.66 8.07
N LEU A 264 7.86 -12.19 6.93
CA LEU A 264 6.83 -11.16 6.88
C LEU A 264 5.52 -11.63 7.53
N LYS A 265 5.10 -12.87 7.30
CA LYS A 265 3.86 -13.43 7.83
C LYS A 265 3.83 -13.41 9.36
N ASN A 266 4.96 -13.63 10.02
CA ASN A 266 5.06 -13.57 11.47
C ASN A 266 4.76 -12.15 11.98
N SER A 267 5.41 -11.13 11.41
CA SER A 267 5.14 -9.73 11.77
C SER A 267 3.71 -9.29 11.40
N VAL A 268 3.18 -9.78 10.27
CA VAL A 268 1.78 -9.52 9.84
C VAL A 268 0.77 -10.06 10.86
N SER A 269 1.11 -11.10 11.61
CA SER A 269 0.19 -11.66 12.62
C SER A 269 -0.06 -10.73 13.82
N GLU A 270 0.81 -9.73 14.01
CA GLU A 270 0.79 -8.80 15.14
C GLU A 270 0.27 -7.40 14.77
N ILE A 271 -0.03 -7.12 13.50
CA ILE A 271 -0.33 -5.75 13.03
C ILE A 271 -1.58 -5.15 13.69
N PHE A 272 -2.56 -5.96 14.05
CA PHE A 272 -3.75 -5.45 14.72
C PHE A 272 -3.44 -5.04 16.16
N ALA A 273 -2.55 -5.79 16.84
CA ALA A 273 -2.09 -5.42 18.18
C ALA A 273 -1.30 -4.11 18.13
N HIS A 274 -0.44 -3.92 17.13
CA HIS A 274 0.24 -2.63 16.93
C HIS A 274 -0.74 -1.49 16.63
N ALA A 275 -1.74 -1.71 15.77
CA ALA A 275 -2.74 -0.71 15.43
C ALA A 275 -3.51 -0.24 16.67
N VAL A 276 -3.99 -1.17 17.50
CA VAL A 276 -4.71 -0.85 18.75
C VAL A 276 -3.79 -0.22 19.79
N THR A 277 -2.56 -0.72 19.94
CA THR A 277 -1.60 -0.18 20.91
C THR A 277 -1.25 1.27 20.57
N LEU A 278 -0.91 1.57 19.32
CA LEU A 278 -0.61 2.93 18.89
C LEU A 278 -1.84 3.82 18.90
N GLU A 279 -3.04 3.30 18.60
CA GLU A 279 -4.29 4.05 18.76
C GLU A 279 -4.46 4.50 20.22
N LEU A 280 -4.33 3.59 21.20
CA LEU A 280 -4.41 3.93 22.63
C LEU A 280 -3.36 4.97 23.02
N LEU A 281 -2.11 4.79 22.58
CA LEU A 281 -1.01 5.71 22.89
C LEU A 281 -1.18 7.09 22.24
N ASN A 282 -1.90 7.21 21.12
CA ASN A 282 -2.13 8.47 20.42
C ASN A 282 -3.35 9.25 20.93
N HIS A 283 -4.05 8.76 21.96
CA HIS A 283 -5.01 9.56 22.73
C HIS A 283 -4.26 10.38 23.78
N HIS A 284 -3.55 11.40 23.33
CA HIS A 284 -2.69 12.24 24.17
C HIS A 284 -2.87 13.72 23.87
N ASN A 285 -2.27 14.58 24.69
CA ASN A 285 -2.34 16.04 24.60
C ASN A 285 -1.49 16.71 23.49
N LEU A 286 -0.68 15.96 22.74
CA LEU A 286 0.20 16.51 21.70
C LEU A 286 -0.52 16.64 20.35
N ASP A 287 -0.29 17.74 19.62
CA ASP A 287 -0.87 18.02 18.29
C ASP A 287 -0.05 17.38 17.16
N LYS A 288 0.28 16.10 17.31
CA LYS A 288 0.95 15.29 16.28
C LYS A 288 0.69 13.81 16.54
N GLN A 289 0.72 13.00 15.50
CA GLN A 289 0.77 11.56 15.63
C GLN A 289 2.18 11.12 16.06
N ILE A 290 2.27 10.13 16.95
CA ILE A 290 3.51 9.69 17.60
C ILE A 290 3.68 8.19 17.41
N GLY A 291 4.79 7.81 16.76
CA GLY A 291 5.22 6.42 16.64
C GLY A 291 5.97 5.91 17.86
N TYR A 292 6.42 4.65 17.83
CA TYR A 292 7.21 4.06 18.92
C TYR A 292 8.55 4.78 19.11
N LEU A 293 9.25 5.13 18.03
CA LEU A 293 10.51 5.88 18.11
C LEU A 293 10.30 7.27 18.72
N ASP A 294 9.31 8.03 18.22
CA ASP A 294 8.97 9.35 18.77
C ASP A 294 8.61 9.27 20.26
N LEU A 295 7.85 8.25 20.66
CA LEU A 295 7.45 8.05 22.05
C LEU A 295 8.65 7.76 22.94
N PHE A 296 9.59 6.93 22.47
CA PHE A 296 10.83 6.63 23.17
C PHE A 296 11.70 7.88 23.34
N GLU A 297 11.83 8.70 22.28
CA GLU A 297 12.55 9.97 22.36
C GLU A 297 11.92 10.93 23.37
N ILE A 298 10.58 11.01 23.42
CA ILE A 298 9.86 11.80 24.42
C ILE A 298 10.13 11.27 25.83
N PHE A 299 10.07 9.95 26.03
CA PHE A 299 10.31 9.30 27.33
C PHE A 299 11.74 9.48 27.84
N ASN A 300 12.71 9.68 26.95
CA ASN A 300 14.09 9.99 27.33
C ASN A 300 14.32 11.45 27.73
N ILE A 301 13.36 12.33 27.45
CA ILE A 301 13.44 13.77 27.76
C ILE A 301 12.56 14.13 28.97
N MET A 302 11.39 13.48 29.11
CA MET A 302 10.49 13.72 30.23
C MET A 302 10.93 12.99 31.51
N ASP A 303 10.29 13.32 32.62
CA ASP A 303 10.46 12.61 33.89
C ASP A 303 9.99 11.15 33.74
N GLU A 304 10.89 10.20 34.01
CA GLU A 304 10.65 8.77 33.79
C GLU A 304 9.54 8.22 34.70
N GLU A 305 9.41 8.71 35.94
CA GLU A 305 8.35 8.27 36.85
C GLU A 305 6.97 8.77 36.38
N LEU A 306 6.89 9.98 35.85
CA LEU A 306 5.67 10.47 35.21
C LEU A 306 5.30 9.63 33.97
N ALA A 307 6.27 9.32 33.11
CA ALA A 307 6.05 8.49 31.93
C ALA A 307 5.58 7.08 32.31
N LYS A 308 6.22 6.48 33.32
CA LYS A 308 5.84 5.16 33.87
C LYS A 308 4.42 5.17 34.41
N ASP A 309 4.07 6.18 35.20
CA ASP A 309 2.73 6.29 35.79
C ASP A 309 1.63 6.39 34.71
N GLU A 310 1.84 7.19 33.67
CA GLU A 310 0.90 7.31 32.54
C GLU A 310 0.69 5.96 31.82
N ILE A 311 1.77 5.28 31.43
CA ILE A 311 1.66 4.01 30.70
C ILE A 311 1.14 2.88 31.60
N ASN A 312 1.53 2.85 32.87
CA ASN A 312 1.03 1.86 33.81
C ASN A 312 -0.48 2.04 34.08
N LYS A 313 -0.96 3.28 34.22
CA LYS A 313 -2.40 3.57 34.31
C LYS A 313 -3.15 3.13 33.07
N LEU A 314 -2.60 3.35 31.88
CA LEU A 314 -3.19 2.88 30.63
C LEU A 314 -3.26 1.35 30.57
N LEU A 315 -2.18 0.67 30.93
CA LEU A 315 -2.12 -0.80 30.98
C LEU A 315 -3.19 -1.38 31.92
N GLU A 316 -3.26 -0.86 33.15
CA GLU A 316 -4.21 -1.35 34.15
C GLU A 316 -5.66 -0.98 33.80
N SER A 317 -5.89 0.19 33.21
CA SER A 317 -7.18 0.58 32.66
C SER A 317 -7.63 -0.38 31.56
N TYR A 318 -6.75 -0.67 30.59
CA TYR A 318 -7.04 -1.60 29.51
C TYR A 318 -7.40 -2.99 30.04
N LYS A 319 -6.58 -3.57 30.92
CA LYS A 319 -6.83 -4.89 31.51
C LYS A 319 -8.15 -4.96 32.26
N ARG A 320 -8.48 -3.92 33.03
CA ARG A 320 -9.73 -3.84 33.80
C ARG A 320 -10.97 -3.87 32.90
N GLN A 321 -10.86 -3.32 31.70
CA GLN A 321 -11.96 -3.33 30.73
C GLN A 321 -12.11 -4.66 30.00
N ILE A 322 -11.13 -5.56 30.08
CA ILE A 322 -11.23 -6.89 29.49
C ILE A 322 -11.58 -7.88 30.61
N ILE A 323 -12.86 -8.25 30.64
CA ILE A 323 -13.43 -9.14 31.67
C ILE A 323 -13.45 -10.61 31.24
N ASP A 324 -13.19 -10.90 29.97
CA ASP A 324 -13.30 -12.24 29.36
C ASP A 324 -11.93 -12.93 29.16
N VAL A 325 -10.87 -12.41 29.80
CA VAL A 325 -9.51 -12.95 29.73
C VAL A 325 -8.95 -13.16 31.13
N ASP A 326 -8.35 -14.33 31.36
CA ASP A 326 -7.56 -14.59 32.56
C ASP A 326 -6.13 -14.06 32.38
N TRP A 327 -5.84 -12.93 33.02
CA TRP A 327 -4.53 -12.29 32.95
C TRP A 327 -3.44 -13.04 33.73
N SER A 328 -3.76 -14.02 34.58
CA SER A 328 -2.75 -14.74 35.36
C SER A 328 -1.80 -15.58 34.48
N GLY A 329 -2.25 -15.95 33.29
CA GLY A 329 -1.49 -16.75 32.32
C GLY A 329 -0.54 -15.94 31.43
N ILE A 330 -0.59 -14.59 31.47
CA ILE A 330 0.24 -13.76 30.59
C ILE A 330 1.72 -13.84 31.01
N LYS A 331 2.60 -14.02 30.03
CA LYS A 331 4.05 -14.00 30.22
C LYS A 331 4.64 -12.87 29.41
N TYR A 332 5.07 -11.82 30.10
CA TYR A 332 5.75 -10.70 29.47
C TYR A 332 7.15 -11.12 29.01
N SER A 333 7.57 -10.61 27.85
CA SER A 333 8.95 -10.83 27.41
C SER A 333 9.93 -10.02 28.26
N ASN A 334 11.18 -10.47 28.33
CA ASN A 334 12.26 -9.75 28.98
C ASN A 334 12.88 -8.70 28.04
N LYS A 335 12.06 -8.06 27.18
CA LYS A 335 12.54 -6.99 26.30
C LYS A 335 12.96 -5.79 27.14
N ASP A 336 14.10 -5.22 26.76
CA ASP A 336 14.64 -4.03 27.39
C ASP A 336 15.01 -3.00 26.32
N SER A 337 14.41 -1.82 26.46
CA SER A 337 14.66 -0.62 25.65
C SER A 337 15.72 0.30 26.27
N GLY A 338 16.12 0.07 27.52
CA GLY A 338 16.92 0.99 28.31
C GLY A 338 16.12 2.14 28.93
N ASN A 339 14.79 2.14 28.80
CA ASN A 339 13.87 3.08 29.43
C ASN A 339 12.72 2.29 30.09
N GLU A 340 12.51 2.45 31.39
CA GLU A 340 11.52 1.64 32.13
C GLU A 340 10.08 1.97 31.72
N ALA A 341 9.79 3.23 31.38
CA ALA A 341 8.47 3.63 30.88
C ALA A 341 8.16 2.95 29.54
N PHE A 342 9.14 2.91 28.63
CA PHE A 342 8.95 2.25 27.34
C PHE A 342 8.84 0.73 27.49
N ASN A 343 9.52 0.12 28.48
CA ASN A 343 9.33 -1.30 28.79
C ASN A 343 7.87 -1.63 29.18
N LEU A 344 7.10 -0.66 29.73
CA LEU A 344 5.65 -0.83 29.94
C LEU A 344 4.84 -0.78 28.63
N VAL A 345 5.33 -0.10 27.59
CA VAL A 345 4.72 -0.11 26.25
C VAL A 345 4.78 -1.51 25.64
N TYR A 346 5.90 -2.24 25.82
CA TYR A 346 5.96 -3.65 25.44
C TYR A 346 4.90 -4.48 26.17
N LYS A 347 4.72 -4.26 27.49
CA LYS A 347 3.70 -4.97 28.26
C LYS A 347 2.29 -4.62 27.83
N LEU A 348 2.03 -3.38 27.44
CA LEU A 348 0.75 -2.96 26.85
C LEU A 348 0.48 -3.72 25.55
N PHE A 349 1.43 -3.69 24.61
CA PHE A 349 1.33 -4.42 23.36
C PHE A 349 1.11 -5.93 23.59
N GLU A 350 1.88 -6.55 24.46
CA GLU A 350 1.76 -7.98 24.79
C GLU A 350 0.42 -8.29 25.46
N SER A 351 -0.14 -7.37 26.25
CA SER A 351 -1.47 -7.53 26.84
C SER A 351 -2.57 -7.42 25.78
N VAL A 352 -2.44 -6.51 24.80
CA VAL A 352 -3.36 -6.42 23.66
C VAL A 352 -3.29 -7.71 22.82
N SER A 353 -2.09 -8.18 22.48
CA SER A 353 -1.90 -9.40 21.70
C SER A 353 -2.44 -10.62 22.43
N TYR A 354 -2.11 -10.77 23.72
CA TYR A 354 -2.61 -11.88 24.55
C TYR A 354 -4.14 -11.90 24.60
N GLN A 355 -4.77 -10.74 24.69
CA GLN A 355 -6.22 -10.63 24.66
C GLN A 355 -6.80 -11.13 23.33
N PHE A 356 -6.18 -10.82 22.19
CA PHE A 356 -6.65 -11.27 20.89
C PHE A 356 -6.57 -12.78 20.72
N ASP A 357 -5.56 -13.42 21.30
CA ASP A 357 -5.38 -14.87 21.20
C ASP A 357 -6.25 -15.66 22.19
N ASN A 358 -6.65 -15.04 23.30
CA ASN A 358 -7.34 -15.73 24.42
C ASN A 358 -8.77 -15.24 24.66
N SER A 359 -9.39 -14.56 23.70
CA SER A 359 -10.78 -14.09 23.80
C SER A 359 -11.57 -14.28 22.51
N ALA A 360 -12.84 -13.87 22.52
CA ALA A 360 -13.68 -13.84 21.32
C ALA A 360 -13.12 -12.94 20.19
N ARG A 361 -12.10 -12.12 20.47
CA ARG A 361 -11.43 -11.22 19.53
C ARG A 361 -10.48 -11.90 18.55
N SER A 362 -10.18 -13.20 18.72
CA SER A 362 -9.34 -13.95 17.77
C SER A 362 -9.87 -13.84 16.33
N ARG A 363 -11.19 -13.87 16.13
CA ARG A 363 -11.83 -13.68 14.81
C ARG A 363 -11.59 -12.28 14.22
N ALA A 364 -11.65 -11.24 15.05
CA ALA A 364 -11.40 -9.87 14.61
C ALA A 364 -9.94 -9.67 14.21
N ASN A 365 -9.01 -10.26 14.98
CA ASN A 365 -7.58 -10.26 14.67
C ASN A 365 -7.29 -10.98 13.35
N GLU A 366 -7.89 -12.16 13.15
CA GLU A 366 -7.77 -12.93 11.91
C GLU A 366 -8.31 -12.14 10.71
N ALA A 367 -9.50 -11.56 10.84
CA ALA A 367 -10.10 -10.74 9.81
C ALA A 367 -9.21 -9.54 9.44
N TYR A 368 -8.66 -8.84 10.43
CA TYR A 368 -7.81 -7.66 10.21
C TYR A 368 -6.55 -8.01 9.42
N LYS A 369 -5.80 -9.05 9.82
CA LYS A 369 -4.58 -9.45 9.10
C LYS A 369 -4.87 -10.07 7.73
N ASN A 370 -6.06 -10.65 7.53
CA ASN A 370 -6.46 -11.25 6.26
C ASN A 370 -6.56 -10.24 5.12
N TRP A 371 -6.83 -8.97 5.40
CA TRP A 371 -6.76 -7.89 4.40
C TRP A 371 -5.43 -7.90 3.64
N TYR A 372 -4.34 -8.03 4.38
CA TYR A 372 -3.01 -8.04 3.78
C TYR A 372 -2.60 -9.43 3.28
N ILE A 373 -2.85 -10.48 4.07
CA ILE A 373 -2.46 -11.86 3.72
C ILE A 373 -3.10 -12.29 2.41
N LYS A 374 -4.39 -12.04 2.22
CA LYS A 374 -5.12 -12.46 1.02
C LYS A 374 -4.69 -11.66 -0.21
N PHE A 375 -4.47 -10.35 -0.04
CA PHE A 375 -3.91 -9.51 -1.09
C PHE A 375 -2.54 -10.02 -1.57
N VAL A 376 -1.61 -10.30 -0.64
CA VAL A 376 -0.28 -10.83 -1.00
C VAL A 376 -0.40 -12.20 -1.65
N GLN A 377 -1.20 -13.11 -1.09
CA GLN A 377 -1.39 -14.45 -1.66
C GLN A 377 -1.92 -14.42 -3.09
N ALA A 378 -2.80 -13.47 -3.42
CA ALA A 378 -3.36 -13.31 -4.76
C ALA A 378 -2.37 -12.70 -5.75
N ASN A 379 -1.59 -11.69 -5.34
CA ASN A 379 -0.84 -10.83 -6.28
C ASN A 379 0.68 -11.08 -6.31
N PHE A 380 1.24 -11.56 -5.21
CA PHE A 380 2.70 -11.72 -5.01
C PHE A 380 3.06 -13.04 -4.32
N GLY A 381 2.09 -13.92 -4.13
CA GLY A 381 2.24 -15.19 -3.44
C GLY A 381 2.24 -16.35 -4.43
N LYS A 382 3.22 -17.25 -4.32
CA LYS A 382 3.20 -18.52 -5.06
C LYS A 382 3.23 -19.69 -4.10
N ARG A 383 2.22 -20.57 -4.18
CA ARG A 383 2.16 -21.81 -3.41
C ARG A 383 3.13 -22.83 -4.02
N ARG A 384 4.05 -23.35 -3.20
CA ARG A 384 5.12 -24.30 -3.58
C ARG A 384 4.94 -25.62 -2.84
N GLY A 385 3.78 -26.25 -3.00
CA GLY A 385 3.45 -27.53 -2.36
C GLY A 385 3.56 -27.48 -0.84
N ALA A 386 4.34 -28.41 -0.26
CA ALA A 386 4.58 -28.51 1.19
C ALA A 386 5.37 -27.32 1.79
N LEU A 387 5.95 -26.45 0.96
CA LEU A 387 6.64 -25.24 1.41
C LEU A 387 5.67 -24.09 1.75
N GLY A 388 4.39 -24.21 1.39
CA GLY A 388 3.42 -23.14 1.57
C GLY A 388 3.59 -22.02 0.54
N TYR A 389 3.20 -20.79 0.92
CA TYR A 389 3.35 -19.61 0.08
C TYR A 389 4.73 -18.98 0.24
N ASN A 390 5.29 -18.50 -0.87
CA ASN A 390 6.47 -17.64 -0.90
C ASN A 390 6.14 -16.34 -1.61
N LEU A 391 6.88 -15.28 -1.29
CA LEU A 391 6.90 -14.07 -2.09
C LEU A 391 7.49 -14.39 -3.46
N ASN A 392 6.83 -13.92 -4.50
CA ASN A 392 7.08 -14.33 -5.86
C ASN A 392 6.85 -13.18 -6.85
N LEU A 393 7.74 -13.05 -7.82
CA LEU A 393 7.62 -12.11 -8.94
C LEU A 393 7.60 -12.86 -10.28
N THR A 394 6.84 -12.34 -11.25
CA THR A 394 6.73 -12.86 -12.63
C THR A 394 7.81 -12.27 -13.55
N GLU A 395 7.93 -12.79 -14.78
CA GLU A 395 8.85 -12.18 -15.77
C GLU A 395 8.43 -10.72 -16.06
N GLU A 396 7.12 -10.47 -16.15
CA GLU A 396 6.51 -9.16 -16.34
C GLU A 396 6.83 -8.20 -15.18
N ASP A 397 6.79 -8.68 -13.93
CA ASP A 397 7.18 -7.88 -12.77
C ASP A 397 8.64 -7.42 -12.88
N ILE A 398 9.56 -8.35 -13.18
CA ILE A 398 10.98 -8.01 -13.33
C ILE A 398 11.20 -7.04 -14.49
N ILE A 399 10.51 -7.23 -15.61
CA ILE A 399 10.52 -6.32 -16.77
C ILE A 399 10.07 -4.91 -16.38
N LEU A 400 8.88 -4.79 -15.77
CA LEU A 400 8.32 -3.52 -15.35
C LEU A 400 9.23 -2.82 -14.36
N MET A 401 9.66 -3.51 -13.31
CA MET A 401 10.54 -2.92 -12.29
C MET A 401 11.90 -2.54 -12.85
N THR A 402 12.42 -3.28 -13.83
CA THR A 402 13.64 -2.90 -14.56
C THR A 402 13.44 -1.59 -15.33
N LYS A 403 12.32 -1.45 -16.03
CA LYS A 403 11.96 -0.21 -16.74
C LYS A 403 11.87 0.98 -15.76
N LEU A 404 11.25 0.80 -14.59
CA LEU A 404 11.18 1.85 -13.55
C LEU A 404 12.55 2.19 -12.96
N CYS A 405 13.40 1.19 -12.73
CA CYS A 405 14.76 1.41 -12.22
C CYS A 405 15.64 2.18 -13.22
N ILE A 406 15.59 1.80 -14.50
CA ILE A 406 16.33 2.49 -15.57
C ILE A 406 15.76 3.89 -15.80
N ASN A 407 14.43 4.04 -15.71
CA ASN A 407 13.72 5.31 -15.84
C ASN A 407 14.04 5.97 -17.21
N ASN A 408 14.35 7.26 -17.24
CA ASN A 408 14.71 8.01 -18.45
C ASN A 408 16.14 7.70 -18.99
N ASN A 409 16.88 6.76 -18.40
CA ASN A 409 18.19 6.37 -18.92
C ASN A 409 18.07 5.34 -20.04
N GLU A 410 19.10 5.23 -20.89
CA GLU A 410 19.14 4.16 -21.91
C GLU A 410 19.45 2.79 -21.30
N LYS A 411 20.29 2.75 -20.27
CA LYS A 411 20.77 1.53 -19.62
C LYS A 411 21.35 1.78 -18.23
N LEU A 412 21.41 0.72 -17.43
CA LEU A 412 22.11 0.71 -16.14
C LEU A 412 23.14 -0.43 -16.07
N LYS A 413 24.20 -0.24 -15.28
CA LYS A 413 25.09 -1.35 -14.89
C LYS A 413 24.27 -2.37 -14.11
N LEU A 414 24.48 -3.66 -14.36
CA LEU A 414 23.71 -4.74 -13.72
C LEU A 414 23.74 -4.66 -12.17
N ASN A 415 24.91 -4.39 -11.58
CA ASN A 415 25.03 -4.22 -10.13
C ASN A 415 24.28 -2.98 -9.61
N THR A 416 24.23 -1.90 -10.38
CA THR A 416 23.43 -0.71 -10.04
C THR A 416 21.94 -1.01 -10.14
N LEU A 417 21.52 -1.77 -11.16
CA LEU A 417 20.13 -2.21 -11.31
C LEU A 417 19.66 -3.03 -10.09
N PHE A 418 20.47 -3.99 -9.62
CA PHE A 418 20.12 -4.72 -8.40
C PHE A 418 20.01 -3.83 -7.17
N LYS A 419 20.85 -2.80 -7.03
CA LYS A 419 20.73 -1.82 -5.94
C LYS A 419 19.44 -1.00 -6.06
N GLU A 420 19.05 -0.60 -7.27
CA GLU A 420 17.78 0.11 -7.51
C GLU A 420 16.54 -0.77 -7.20
N LEU A 421 16.64 -2.09 -7.45
CA LEU A 421 15.61 -3.06 -7.05
C LEU A 421 15.56 -3.21 -5.53
N GLU A 422 16.72 -3.27 -4.85
CA GLU A 422 16.83 -3.34 -3.39
C GLU A 422 16.27 -2.08 -2.71
N LEU A 423 16.48 -0.88 -3.28
CA LEU A 423 15.83 0.35 -2.81
C LEU A 423 14.30 0.26 -2.86
N ARG A 424 13.76 -0.44 -3.85
CA ARG A 424 12.33 -0.72 -3.97
C ARG A 424 11.88 -1.93 -3.14
N GLY A 425 12.75 -2.50 -2.31
CA GLY A 425 12.41 -3.64 -1.44
C GLY A 425 12.54 -5.02 -2.06
N MET A 426 13.01 -5.14 -3.29
CA MET A 426 13.16 -6.44 -3.96
C MET A 426 14.56 -7.00 -3.77
N TYR A 427 14.72 -7.82 -2.73
CA TYR A 427 15.96 -8.56 -2.50
C TYR A 427 15.91 -9.92 -3.18
N PHE A 428 17.05 -10.32 -3.73
CA PHE A 428 17.22 -11.59 -4.41
C PHE A 428 18.46 -12.30 -3.88
N ASP A 429 18.35 -13.59 -3.63
CA ASP A 429 19.52 -14.42 -3.35
C ASP A 429 20.28 -14.74 -4.64
N ARG A 430 21.40 -15.46 -4.53
CA ARG A 430 22.26 -15.75 -5.69
C ARG A 430 21.50 -16.47 -6.80
N ASP A 431 20.72 -17.50 -6.47
CA ASP A 431 19.96 -18.29 -7.43
C ASP A 431 18.93 -17.44 -8.19
N SER A 432 18.22 -16.55 -7.49
CA SER A 432 17.29 -15.63 -8.15
C SER A 432 18.00 -14.57 -8.99
N LYS A 433 19.13 -14.03 -8.53
CA LYS A 433 19.94 -13.09 -9.33
C LYS A 433 20.40 -13.75 -10.63
N GLU A 434 20.85 -15.00 -10.60
CA GLU A 434 21.22 -15.76 -11.81
C GLU A 434 20.04 -15.93 -12.78
N LYS A 435 18.85 -16.22 -12.25
CA LYS A 435 17.63 -16.37 -13.06
C LYS A 435 17.16 -15.06 -13.70
N ILE A 436 17.35 -13.94 -13.03
CA ILE A 436 17.10 -12.59 -13.58
C ILE A 436 18.09 -12.28 -14.71
N VAL A 437 19.37 -12.60 -14.54
CA VAL A 437 20.38 -12.42 -15.60
C VAL A 437 20.01 -13.26 -16.83
N GLN A 438 19.62 -14.52 -16.64
CA GLN A 438 19.15 -15.40 -17.72
C GLN A 438 17.94 -14.81 -18.47
N LEU A 439 17.00 -14.19 -17.74
CA LEU A 439 15.86 -13.50 -18.36
C LEU A 439 16.33 -12.33 -19.24
N TYR A 440 17.25 -11.49 -18.76
CA TYR A 440 17.77 -10.39 -19.56
C TYR A 440 18.57 -10.85 -20.79
N GLU A 441 19.29 -11.99 -20.71
CA GLU A 441 19.96 -12.59 -21.88
C GLU A 441 18.92 -13.08 -22.90
N LYS A 442 17.88 -13.79 -22.44
CA LYS A 442 16.77 -14.27 -23.28
C LYS A 442 16.07 -13.12 -24.01
N LEU A 443 15.90 -11.98 -23.35
CA LEU A 443 15.27 -10.78 -23.92
C LEU A 443 16.25 -9.89 -24.70
N SER A 444 17.52 -10.29 -24.85
CA SER A 444 18.57 -9.49 -25.51
C SER A 444 18.78 -8.08 -24.91
N LEU A 445 18.53 -7.94 -23.61
CA LEU A 445 18.68 -6.68 -22.87
C LEU A 445 20.08 -6.49 -22.29
N LEU A 446 20.87 -7.57 -22.18
CA LEU A 446 22.22 -7.55 -21.64
C LEU A 446 23.27 -7.17 -22.70
N GLU A 447 24.00 -6.09 -22.45
CA GLU A 447 25.21 -5.72 -23.18
C GLU A 447 26.47 -6.12 -22.37
N LYS A 448 27.39 -6.85 -23.00
CA LYS A 448 28.71 -7.18 -22.44
C LYS A 448 29.75 -6.28 -23.11
N LYS A 449 30.50 -5.47 -22.36
CA LYS A 449 31.64 -4.71 -22.92
C LYS A 449 32.90 -5.58 -22.97
N SER A 450 33.48 -5.68 -24.16
CA SER A 450 34.56 -6.59 -24.56
C SER A 450 35.91 -6.37 -23.85
N ASP A 451 36.20 -5.17 -23.36
CA ASP A 451 37.58 -4.82 -22.98
C ASP A 451 37.98 -5.16 -21.55
N SER A 452 37.05 -5.67 -20.71
CA SER A 452 37.41 -6.16 -19.38
C SER A 452 36.57 -7.33 -18.84
N GLY A 453 35.60 -7.86 -19.60
CA GLY A 453 34.77 -9.00 -19.20
C GLY A 453 33.79 -8.77 -18.02
N ASP A 454 34.06 -7.78 -17.15
CA ASP A 454 33.38 -7.61 -15.86
C ASP A 454 32.21 -6.61 -15.86
N ALA A 455 32.06 -5.78 -16.89
CA ALA A 455 31.03 -4.75 -16.93
C ALA A 455 29.84 -5.15 -17.81
N GLN A 456 28.76 -5.63 -17.17
CA GLN A 456 27.47 -5.91 -17.80
C GLN A 456 26.49 -4.75 -17.61
N TYR A 457 25.77 -4.39 -18.69
CA TYR A 457 24.73 -3.36 -18.68
C TYR A 457 23.39 -3.94 -19.14
N VAL A 458 22.30 -3.48 -18.54
CA VAL A 458 20.93 -3.84 -18.92
C VAL A 458 20.30 -2.63 -19.59
N ARG A 459 19.84 -2.79 -20.83
CA ARG A 459 19.14 -1.75 -21.59
C ARG A 459 17.69 -1.60 -21.14
N SER A 460 17.14 -0.39 -21.29
CA SER A 460 15.70 -0.18 -21.16
C SER A 460 14.96 -1.02 -22.19
N ILE A 461 13.84 -1.59 -21.78
CA ILE A 461 12.86 -2.16 -22.69
C ILE A 461 12.18 -0.98 -23.40
N LEU A 462 12.02 -1.05 -24.73
CA LEU A 462 11.39 0.01 -25.52
C LEU A 462 9.91 0.12 -25.16
#